data_AF-A0AAD9C6Q1-F1
#
_entry.id   AF-A0AAD9C6Q1-F1
#
_cell.length_a   1.000
_cell.length_b   1.000
_cell.length_c   1.000
_cell.angle_alpha   90.00
_cell.angle_beta   90.00
_cell.angle_gamma   90.00
#
_symmetry.space_group_name_H-M   'P 1'
#
loop_
_entity.id
_entity.type
_entity.pdbx_description
1 polymer ?
#
loop_
_entity_poly.entity_id
_entity_poly.type
_entity_poly.pdbx_seq_one_letter_code
_entity_poly.pdbx_strand_id
1 'polypeptide(L)'
;MVMLSAHWERKRAALTQLQEQLQSVPAFIGDLDAMTANIAHLEGDFEEMESRLVYLETLCCQCEQQTVQQQHINQLEAYKTKKRKEVEALEVELNSEHAQKVAELEQTMKQKLRERQKVYEEAFNQDVQQYLSTGYLQHRECAEQAGTDVRVLDQMTVTNISDQEALDDFLNSTGDDISTGSSLTSGPDLESCSSESEMKSQIIQAPPTKNQASNQAAEWEQEEEEAASEESYKPLVQSDEEDVQRTCPWLLCRTLAH
;
A
#
# COMPACT_ATOMS: atom_id res chain seq x y z
N MET A 1 -46.74 13.23 109.28
CA MET A 1 -47.64 13.24 108.10
C MET A 1 -47.03 14.04 106.93
N VAL A 2 -46.62 15.30 107.13
CA VAL A 2 -46.03 16.19 106.09
C VAL A 2 -44.72 15.66 105.46
N MET A 3 -43.85 15.03 106.24
CA MET A 3 -42.59 14.45 105.71
C MET A 3 -42.82 13.27 104.77
N LEU A 4 -43.87 12.46 104.99
CA LEU A 4 -44.20 11.34 104.11
C LEU A 4 -44.85 11.83 102.81
N SER A 5 -45.66 12.89 102.85
CA SER A 5 -46.28 13.47 101.64
C SER A 5 -45.23 14.09 100.72
N ALA A 6 -44.28 14.86 101.25
CA ALA A 6 -43.19 15.45 100.47
C ALA A 6 -42.29 14.37 99.81
N HIS A 7 -42.03 13.27 100.52
CA HIS A 7 -41.30 12.13 99.97
C HIS A 7 -42.09 11.42 98.85
N TRP A 8 -43.40 11.24 99.02
CA TRP A 8 -44.28 10.70 97.98
C TRP A 8 -44.36 11.59 96.75
N GLU A 9 -44.43 12.91 96.92
CA GLU A 9 -44.43 13.88 95.83
C GLU A 9 -43.12 13.85 95.05
N ARG A 10 -41.97 13.76 95.73
CA ARG A 10 -40.65 13.64 95.08
C ARG A 10 -40.54 12.35 94.26
N LYS A 11 -41.01 11.21 94.79
CA LYS A 11 -41.03 9.94 94.06
C LYS A 11 -41.96 9.99 92.85
N ARG A 12 -43.14 10.59 92.99
CA ARG A 12 -44.08 10.80 91.88
C ARG A 12 -43.46 11.65 90.78
N ALA A 13 -42.80 12.75 91.13
CA ALA A 13 -42.10 13.62 90.17
C ALA A 13 -40.97 12.89 89.42
N ALA A 14 -40.18 12.06 90.13
CA ALA A 14 -39.15 11.24 89.50
C ALA A 14 -39.74 10.18 88.56
N LEU A 15 -40.86 9.56 88.92
CA LEU A 15 -41.57 8.61 88.07
C LEU A 15 -42.18 9.26 86.83
N THR A 16 -42.77 10.46 86.95
CA THR A 16 -43.28 11.21 85.79
C THR A 16 -42.15 11.62 84.85
N GLN A 17 -41.00 12.04 85.38
CA GLN A 17 -39.82 12.36 84.57
C GLN A 17 -39.30 11.10 83.84
N LEU A 18 -39.22 9.95 84.51
CA LEU A 18 -38.82 8.70 83.87
C LEU A 18 -39.81 8.28 82.78
N GLN A 19 -41.11 8.46 83.02
CA GLN A 19 -42.16 8.17 82.05
C GLN A 19 -42.04 9.07 80.80
N GLU A 20 -41.76 10.37 80.97
CA GLU A 20 -41.51 11.28 79.84
C GLU A 20 -40.28 10.86 79.03
N GLN A 21 -39.18 10.47 79.70
CA GLN A 21 -37.98 9.96 79.02
C GLN A 21 -38.24 8.64 78.29
N LEU A 22 -39.06 7.75 78.86
CA LEU A 22 -39.44 6.50 78.22
C LEU A 22 -40.35 6.74 77.01
N GLN A 23 -41.18 7.78 77.05
CA GLN A 23 -42.04 8.18 75.93
C GLN A 23 -41.26 8.72 74.72
N SER A 24 -40.02 9.20 74.88
CA SER A 24 -39.18 9.64 73.75
C SER A 24 -38.41 8.52 73.05
N VAL A 25 -38.27 7.34 73.67
CA VAL A 25 -37.53 6.20 73.10
C VAL A 25 -38.08 5.75 71.73
N PRO A 26 -39.42 5.64 71.51
CA PRO A 26 -39.95 5.28 70.19
C PRO A 26 -39.59 6.27 69.09
N ALA A 27 -39.53 7.58 69.39
CA ALA A 27 -39.11 8.59 68.43
C ALA A 27 -37.64 8.40 68.04
N PHE A 28 -36.77 8.18 69.03
CA PHE A 28 -35.35 7.89 68.79
C PHE A 28 -35.13 6.59 67.99
N ILE A 29 -35.94 5.56 68.23
CA ILE A 29 -35.93 4.33 67.40
C ILE A 29 -36.31 4.66 65.96
N GLY A 30 -37.34 5.49 65.75
CA GLY A 30 -37.72 5.94 64.41
C GLY A 30 -36.61 6.71 63.69
N ASP A 31 -35.85 7.55 64.41
CA ASP A 31 -34.69 8.24 63.85
C ASP A 31 -33.56 7.27 63.49
N LEU A 32 -33.32 6.24 64.31
CA LEU A 32 -32.37 5.17 64.00
C LEU A 32 -32.80 4.34 62.79
N ASP A 33 -34.08 4.01 62.67
CA ASP A 33 -34.64 3.29 61.52
C ASP A 33 -34.49 4.12 60.24
N ALA A 34 -34.74 5.44 60.32
CA ALA A 34 -34.55 6.36 59.21
C ALA A 34 -33.07 6.48 58.80
N MET A 35 -32.15 6.60 59.77
CA MET A 35 -30.71 6.59 59.48
C MET A 35 -30.27 5.27 58.85
N THR A 36 -30.79 4.14 59.34
CA THR A 36 -30.51 2.81 58.77
C THR A 36 -30.99 2.71 57.32
N ALA A 37 -32.19 3.23 57.01
CA ALA A 37 -32.70 3.27 55.64
C ALA A 37 -31.87 4.17 54.72
N ASN A 38 -31.41 5.32 55.23
CA ASN A 38 -30.53 6.22 54.47
C ASN A 38 -29.17 5.59 54.17
N ILE A 39 -28.59 4.84 55.13
CA ILE A 39 -27.35 4.10 54.92
C ILE A 39 -27.54 3.06 53.82
N ALA A 40 -28.62 2.27 53.88
CA ALA A 40 -28.90 1.26 52.86
C ALA A 40 -29.11 1.85 51.46
N HIS A 41 -29.76 3.02 51.36
CA HIS A 41 -29.89 3.74 50.08
C HIS A 41 -28.52 4.18 49.55
N LEU A 42 -27.69 4.76 50.42
CA LEU A 42 -26.37 5.24 50.05
C LEU A 42 -25.44 4.09 49.63
N GLU A 43 -25.52 2.93 50.28
CA GLU A 43 -24.83 1.71 49.86
C GLU A 43 -25.22 1.32 48.42
N GLY A 44 -26.51 1.37 48.09
CA GLY A 44 -26.99 1.13 46.71
C GLY A 44 -26.47 2.16 45.70
N ASP A 45 -26.44 3.44 46.07
CA ASP A 45 -25.87 4.50 45.22
C ASP A 45 -24.38 4.28 44.96
N PHE A 46 -23.63 3.80 45.96
CA PHE A 46 -22.21 3.45 45.82
C PHE A 46 -22.01 2.25 44.89
N GLU A 47 -22.80 1.19 45.03
CA GLU A 47 -22.74 0.04 44.12
C GLU A 47 -23.04 0.45 42.66
N GLU A 48 -24.03 1.32 42.45
CA GLU A 48 -24.31 1.85 41.11
C GLU A 48 -23.14 2.68 40.57
N MET A 49 -22.56 3.57 41.39
CA MET A 49 -21.40 4.36 41.00
C MET A 49 -20.19 3.47 40.62
N GLU A 50 -19.91 2.42 41.41
CA GLU A 50 -18.86 1.45 41.12
C GLU A 50 -19.10 0.76 39.76
N SER A 51 -20.34 0.34 39.49
CA SER A 51 -20.69 -0.26 38.20
C SER A 51 -20.45 0.69 37.02
N ARG A 52 -20.77 1.98 37.19
CA ARG A 52 -20.55 3.02 36.17
C ARG A 52 -19.07 3.31 35.97
N LEU A 53 -18.25 3.26 37.03
CA LEU A 53 -16.80 3.42 36.92
C LEU A 53 -16.15 2.26 36.16
N VAL A 54 -16.57 1.03 36.43
CA VAL A 54 -16.10 -0.16 35.68
C VAL A 54 -16.48 -0.06 34.20
N TYR A 55 -17.69 0.40 33.91
CA TYR A 55 -18.11 0.64 32.53
C TYR A 55 -17.28 1.74 31.84
N LEU A 56 -16.99 2.83 32.54
CA LEU A 56 -16.13 3.89 32.03
C LEU A 56 -14.70 3.38 31.74
N GLU A 57 -14.13 2.56 32.63
CA GLU A 57 -12.83 1.92 32.40
C GLU A 57 -12.85 1.06 31.13
N THR A 58 -13.92 0.31 30.91
CA THR A 58 -14.10 -0.49 29.68
C THR A 58 -14.14 0.39 28.43
N LEU A 59 -14.87 1.51 28.47
CA LEU A 59 -14.93 2.47 27.35
C LEU A 59 -13.56 3.13 27.09
N CYS A 60 -12.83 3.51 28.14
CA CYS A 60 -11.49 4.08 28.00
C CYS A 60 -10.54 3.09 27.32
N CYS A 61 -10.51 1.83 27.79
CA CYS A 61 -9.73 0.76 27.15
C CYS A 61 -10.10 0.59 25.67
N GLN A 62 -11.39 0.63 25.34
CA GLN A 62 -11.84 0.53 23.94
C GLN A 62 -11.38 1.72 23.09
N CYS A 63 -11.45 2.95 23.62
CA CYS A 63 -10.97 4.14 22.94
C CYS A 63 -9.45 4.10 22.69
N GLU A 64 -8.68 3.64 23.67
CA GLU A 64 -7.23 3.46 23.53
C GLU A 64 -6.90 2.43 22.45
N GLN A 65 -7.58 1.28 22.49
CA GLN A 65 -7.42 0.22 21.48
C GLN A 65 -7.75 0.74 20.08
N GLN A 66 -8.89 1.44 19.92
CA GLN A 66 -9.29 2.01 18.65
C GLN A 66 -8.28 3.04 18.14
N THR A 67 -7.72 3.85 19.03
CA THR A 67 -6.71 4.86 18.68
C THR A 67 -5.45 4.19 18.14
N VAL A 68 -4.95 3.16 18.82
CA VAL A 68 -3.76 2.39 18.38
C VAL A 68 -4.03 1.71 17.03
N GLN A 69 -5.20 1.08 16.88
CA GLN A 69 -5.59 0.46 15.61
C GLN A 69 -5.61 1.48 14.46
N GLN A 70 -6.21 2.65 14.68
CA GLN A 70 -6.26 3.72 13.68
C GLN A 70 -4.86 4.24 13.34
N GLN A 71 -3.97 4.37 14.32
CA GLN A 71 -2.58 4.76 14.09
C GLN A 71 -1.87 3.76 13.17
N HIS A 72 -2.02 2.45 13.40
CA HIS A 72 -1.43 1.42 12.54
C HIS A 72 -2.00 1.45 11.11
N ILE A 73 -3.30 1.64 10.96
CA ILE A 73 -3.94 1.79 9.63
C ILE A 73 -3.34 2.99 8.90
N ASN A 74 -3.28 4.15 9.56
CA ASN A 74 -2.75 5.38 8.98
C ASN A 74 -1.27 5.23 8.58
N GLN A 75 -0.45 4.58 9.42
CA GLN A 75 0.95 4.29 9.12
C GLN A 75 1.08 3.41 7.87
N LEU A 76 0.27 2.36 7.76
CA LEU A 76 0.27 1.45 6.62
C LEU A 76 -0.17 2.16 5.33
N GLU A 77 -1.19 3.01 5.40
CA GLU A 77 -1.67 3.83 4.27
C GLU A 77 -0.62 4.85 3.81
N ALA A 78 0.06 5.51 4.76
CA ALA A 78 1.15 6.42 4.47
C ALA A 78 2.31 5.70 3.78
N TYR A 79 2.69 4.53 4.28
CA TYR A 79 3.74 3.70 3.67
C TYR A 79 3.36 3.28 2.24
N LYS A 80 2.16 2.73 2.03
CA LYS A 80 1.66 2.35 0.70
C LYS A 80 1.65 3.54 -0.26
N THR A 81 1.22 4.71 0.21
CA THR A 81 1.18 5.93 -0.59
C THR A 81 2.59 6.41 -0.95
N LYS A 82 3.53 6.37 0.00
CA LYS A 82 4.95 6.69 -0.25
C LYS A 82 5.53 5.76 -1.31
N LYS A 83 5.29 4.45 -1.20
CA LYS A 83 5.78 3.46 -2.17
C LYS A 83 5.22 3.67 -3.57
N ARG A 84 3.92 4.00 -3.70
CA ARG A 84 3.34 4.36 -5.00
C ARG A 84 4.03 5.57 -5.63
N LYS A 85 4.29 6.61 -4.84
CA LYS A 85 4.99 7.82 -5.32
C LYS A 85 6.44 7.55 -5.72
N GLU A 86 7.15 6.69 -4.98
CA GLU A 86 8.52 6.28 -5.34
C GLU A 86 8.53 5.55 -6.69
N VAL A 87 7.60 4.62 -6.92
CA VAL A 87 7.49 3.90 -8.19
C VAL A 87 7.13 4.83 -9.34
N GLU A 88 6.14 5.70 -9.15
CA GLU A 88 5.73 6.69 -10.16
C GLU A 88 6.89 7.65 -10.52
N ALA A 89 7.67 8.09 -9.52
CA ALA A 89 8.83 8.93 -9.76
C ALA A 89 9.91 8.22 -10.59
N LEU A 90 10.22 6.96 -10.25
CA LEU A 90 11.19 6.15 -11.00
C LEU A 90 10.71 5.87 -12.42
N GLU A 91 9.41 5.61 -12.62
CA GLU A 91 8.83 5.42 -13.95
C GLU A 91 8.97 6.68 -14.81
N VAL A 92 8.65 7.85 -14.25
CA VAL A 92 8.80 9.14 -14.95
C VAL A 92 10.26 9.41 -15.30
N GLU A 93 11.19 9.18 -14.36
CA GLU A 93 12.62 9.37 -14.58
C GLU A 93 13.13 8.44 -15.69
N LEU A 94 12.83 7.15 -15.62
CA LEU A 94 13.23 6.16 -16.62
C LEU A 94 12.67 6.46 -18.01
N ASN A 95 11.39 6.85 -18.09
CA ASN A 95 10.77 7.25 -19.34
C ASN A 95 11.41 8.51 -19.93
N SER A 96 11.79 9.48 -19.09
CA SER A 96 12.48 10.69 -19.53
C SER A 96 13.90 10.39 -20.04
N GLU A 97 14.64 9.52 -19.36
CA GLU A 97 15.97 9.09 -19.76
C GLU A 97 15.92 8.33 -21.09
N HIS A 98 14.93 7.43 -21.25
CA HIS A 98 14.72 6.71 -22.49
C HIS A 98 14.39 7.67 -23.64
N ALA A 99 13.45 8.59 -23.45
CA ALA A 99 13.10 9.60 -24.46
C ALA A 99 14.30 10.47 -24.86
N GLN A 100 15.13 10.87 -23.89
CA GLN A 100 16.35 11.60 -24.14
C GLN A 100 17.34 10.78 -24.99
N LYS A 101 17.64 9.54 -24.60
CA LYS A 101 18.55 8.66 -25.35
C LYS A 101 18.08 8.44 -26.78
N VAL A 102 16.78 8.23 -26.99
CA VAL A 102 16.19 8.11 -28.34
C VAL A 102 16.43 9.38 -29.15
N ALA A 103 16.15 10.56 -28.58
CA ALA A 103 16.36 11.84 -29.25
C ALA A 103 17.85 12.08 -29.61
N GLU A 104 18.78 11.73 -28.73
CA GLU A 104 20.22 11.84 -28.95
C GLU A 104 20.70 10.92 -30.09
N LEU A 105 20.23 9.67 -30.11
CA LEU A 105 20.54 8.72 -31.18
C LEU A 105 19.98 9.19 -32.53
N GLU A 106 18.74 9.65 -32.56
CA GLU A 106 18.14 10.22 -33.77
C GLU A 106 18.92 11.44 -34.27
N GLN A 107 19.30 12.35 -33.38
CA GLN A 107 20.08 13.54 -33.73
C GLN A 107 21.43 13.14 -34.31
N THR A 108 22.12 12.18 -33.69
CA THR A 108 23.41 11.67 -34.16
C THR A 108 23.29 11.03 -35.54
N MET A 109 22.24 10.23 -35.77
CA MET A 109 21.97 9.63 -37.08
C MET A 109 21.66 10.69 -38.15
N LYS A 110 20.81 11.67 -37.82
CA LYS A 110 20.47 12.80 -38.69
C LYS A 110 21.72 13.62 -39.04
N GLN A 111 22.61 13.84 -38.09
CA GLN A 111 23.88 14.54 -38.32
C GLN A 111 24.79 13.75 -39.28
N LYS A 112 24.98 12.45 -39.06
CA LYS A 112 25.79 11.59 -39.96
C LYS A 112 25.28 11.61 -41.41
N LEU A 113 23.96 11.53 -41.60
CA LEU A 113 23.36 11.61 -42.93
C LEU A 113 23.59 12.98 -43.58
N ARG A 114 23.45 14.07 -42.82
CA ARG A 114 23.69 15.43 -43.30
C ARG A 114 25.15 15.65 -43.70
N GLU A 115 26.09 15.18 -42.90
CA GLU A 115 27.53 15.25 -43.21
C GLU A 115 27.86 14.47 -44.48
N ARG A 116 27.33 13.25 -44.63
CA ARG A 116 27.50 12.44 -45.84
C ARG A 116 26.90 13.14 -47.08
N GLN A 117 25.70 13.71 -46.96
CA GLN A 117 25.10 14.48 -48.04
C GLN A 117 25.97 15.68 -48.44
N LYS A 118 26.49 16.42 -47.46
CA LYS A 118 27.38 17.58 -47.70
C LYS A 118 28.65 17.16 -48.46
N VAL A 119 29.25 16.02 -48.13
CA VAL A 119 30.43 15.51 -48.85
C VAL A 119 30.12 15.21 -50.31
N TYR A 120 28.97 14.59 -50.60
CA TYR A 120 28.56 14.34 -51.99
C TYR A 120 28.27 15.61 -52.76
N GLU A 121 27.58 16.56 -52.13
CA GLU A 121 27.28 17.86 -52.73
C GLU A 121 28.56 18.65 -53.04
N GLU A 122 29.53 18.63 -52.13
CA GLU A 122 30.83 19.26 -52.34
C GLU A 122 31.60 18.60 -53.49
N ALA A 123 31.66 17.27 -53.55
CA ALA A 123 32.29 16.54 -54.65
C ALA A 123 31.62 16.85 -56.01
N PHE A 124 30.28 16.86 -56.05
CA PHE A 124 29.54 17.22 -57.25
C PHE A 124 29.82 18.67 -57.70
N ASN A 125 29.83 19.62 -56.77
CA ASN A 125 30.14 21.01 -57.08
C ASN A 125 31.57 21.17 -57.62
N GLN A 126 32.54 20.42 -57.09
CA GLN A 126 33.90 20.39 -57.62
C GLN A 126 33.93 19.88 -59.07
N ASP A 127 33.23 18.77 -59.36
CA ASP A 127 33.16 18.20 -60.72
C ASP A 127 32.51 19.17 -61.71
N VAL A 128 31.43 19.85 -61.31
CA VAL A 128 30.77 20.88 -62.12
C VAL A 128 31.71 22.06 -62.39
N GLN A 129 32.39 22.58 -61.36
CA GLN A 129 33.34 23.68 -61.52
C GLN A 129 34.50 23.30 -62.45
N GLN A 130 34.98 22.07 -62.34
CA GLN A 130 36.02 21.55 -63.20
C GLN A 130 35.55 21.47 -64.65
N TYR A 131 34.38 20.88 -64.91
CA TYR A 131 33.80 20.80 -66.24
C TYR A 131 33.64 22.18 -66.89
N LEU A 132 33.14 23.16 -66.12
CA LEU A 132 33.00 24.54 -66.60
C LEU A 132 34.36 25.18 -66.92
N SER A 133 35.43 24.77 -66.25
CA SER A 133 36.78 25.32 -66.43
C SER A 133 37.56 24.66 -67.57
N THR A 134 37.46 23.33 -67.74
CA THR A 134 38.26 22.56 -68.71
C THR A 134 37.47 22.10 -69.93
N GLY A 135 36.14 21.97 -69.84
CA GLY A 135 35.26 21.46 -70.89
C GLY A 135 35.05 19.95 -70.89
N TYR A 136 35.60 19.21 -69.92
CA TYR A 136 35.48 17.75 -69.81
C TYR A 136 35.41 17.33 -68.33
N LEU A 137 34.60 16.31 -68.01
CA LEU A 137 34.56 15.72 -66.66
C LEU A 137 35.76 14.78 -66.52
N GLN A 138 36.56 14.97 -65.47
CA GLN A 138 37.49 13.92 -65.06
C GLN A 138 36.65 12.81 -64.43
N HIS A 139 36.41 11.75 -65.20
CA HIS A 139 36.09 10.47 -64.58
C HIS A 139 37.25 10.23 -63.63
N ARG A 140 36.99 10.20 -62.32
CA ARG A 140 38.03 9.88 -61.34
C ARG A 140 38.68 8.61 -61.84
N GLU A 141 39.86 8.76 -62.43
CA GLU A 141 40.77 7.68 -62.67
C GLU A 141 41.01 7.15 -61.27
N CYS A 142 40.38 6.00 -60.96
CA CYS A 142 40.90 5.13 -59.91
C CYS A 142 42.39 5.12 -60.18
N ALA A 143 43.17 5.68 -59.23
CA ALA A 143 44.58 5.92 -59.40
C ALA A 143 45.17 4.75 -60.19
N GLU A 144 45.83 5.07 -61.29
CA GLU A 144 46.46 4.14 -62.21
C GLU A 144 47.31 3.12 -61.42
N GLN A 145 46.67 2.06 -60.95
CA GLN A 145 47.23 0.75 -60.76
C GLN A 145 46.41 -0.17 -61.65
N ALA A 146 46.87 -0.24 -62.89
CA ALA A 146 46.72 -1.37 -63.79
C ALA A 146 45.29 -1.89 -63.95
N GLY A 147 44.56 -1.30 -64.90
CA GLY A 147 44.07 -2.05 -66.06
C GLY A 147 43.41 -3.41 -65.79
N THR A 148 42.60 -3.55 -64.77
CA THR A 148 41.56 -4.58 -64.68
C THR A 148 40.70 -4.12 -63.54
N ASP A 149 39.41 -3.90 -63.80
CA ASP A 149 38.38 -4.62 -63.05
C ASP A 149 37.01 -3.91 -63.05
N VAL A 150 36.45 -3.74 -64.25
CA VAL A 150 35.00 -3.48 -64.42
C VAL A 150 34.23 -4.82 -64.49
N ARG A 151 34.92 -5.97 -64.42
CA ARG A 151 34.35 -7.32 -64.60
C ARG A 151 34.11 -8.10 -63.31
N VAL A 152 34.72 -7.74 -62.17
CA VAL A 152 34.51 -8.46 -60.89
C VAL A 152 33.25 -8.04 -60.17
N LEU A 153 32.61 -6.93 -60.53
CA LEU A 153 31.28 -6.63 -59.97
C LEU A 153 30.22 -7.64 -60.45
N ASP A 154 30.37 -8.17 -61.67
CA ASP A 154 29.57 -9.29 -62.21
C ASP A 154 29.92 -10.63 -61.53
N GLN A 155 30.94 -10.64 -60.67
CA GLN A 155 31.49 -11.79 -59.97
C GLN A 155 31.58 -11.55 -58.46
N MET A 156 30.61 -10.84 -57.87
CA MET A 156 30.47 -10.79 -56.41
C MET A 156 29.99 -12.16 -55.90
N THR A 157 30.94 -13.05 -55.65
CA THR A 157 30.69 -14.35 -55.02
C THR A 157 30.81 -14.16 -53.51
N VAL A 158 29.81 -14.55 -52.73
CA VAL A 158 29.88 -14.57 -51.24
C VAL A 158 30.91 -15.63 -50.86
N THR A 159 32.18 -15.24 -50.82
CA THR A 159 33.30 -16.16 -50.61
C THR A 159 33.56 -16.46 -49.13
N ASN A 160 32.90 -15.72 -48.24
CA ASN A 160 32.97 -16.00 -46.82
C ASN A 160 31.88 -17.02 -46.45
N ILE A 161 32.29 -18.28 -46.39
CA ILE A 161 31.43 -19.45 -46.10
C ILE A 161 30.71 -19.26 -44.75
N SER A 162 31.31 -18.53 -43.81
CA SER A 162 30.72 -18.18 -42.51
C SER A 162 29.55 -17.19 -42.61
N ASP A 163 29.58 -16.27 -43.58
CA ASP A 163 28.49 -15.29 -43.77
C ASP A 163 27.30 -15.94 -44.48
N GLN A 164 27.54 -16.94 -45.33
CA GLN A 164 26.49 -17.72 -45.97
C GLN A 164 25.74 -18.61 -44.96
N GLU A 165 26.47 -19.25 -44.04
CA GLU A 165 25.88 -20.04 -42.94
C GLU A 165 25.04 -19.16 -41.99
N ALA A 166 25.53 -17.95 -41.65
CA ALA A 166 24.77 -17.00 -40.83
C ALA A 166 23.49 -16.48 -41.50
N LEU A 167 23.50 -16.31 -42.82
CA LEU A 167 22.31 -15.93 -43.60
C LEU A 167 21.31 -17.08 -43.71
N ASP A 168 21.79 -18.31 -43.91
CA ASP A 168 20.95 -19.50 -43.92
C ASP A 168 20.30 -19.73 -42.55
N ASP A 169 21.05 -19.58 -41.45
CA ASP A 169 20.48 -19.64 -40.09
C ASP A 169 19.41 -18.56 -39.90
N PHE A 170 19.65 -17.32 -40.34
CA PHE A 170 18.67 -16.24 -40.23
C PHE A 170 17.38 -16.53 -41.03
N LEU A 171 17.49 -17.05 -42.26
CA LEU A 171 16.35 -17.37 -43.10
C LEU A 171 15.61 -18.65 -42.65
N ASN A 172 16.34 -19.65 -42.17
CA ASN A 172 15.78 -20.93 -41.71
C ASN A 172 15.22 -20.84 -40.28
N SER A 173 15.69 -19.91 -39.44
CA SER A 173 15.13 -19.63 -38.10
C SER A 173 13.70 -19.07 -38.14
N THR A 174 13.20 -18.69 -39.32
CA THR A 174 11.82 -18.20 -39.53
C THR A 174 10.84 -19.35 -39.87
N GLY A 175 11.32 -20.60 -39.97
CA GLY A 175 10.55 -21.72 -40.54
C GLY A 175 9.75 -22.60 -39.59
N ASP A 176 10.15 -22.76 -38.31
CA ASP A 176 9.70 -23.92 -37.53
C ASP A 176 8.87 -23.61 -36.27
N ASP A 177 8.23 -22.44 -36.19
CA ASP A 177 7.18 -22.16 -35.17
C ASP A 177 6.01 -21.30 -35.71
N ILE A 178 5.59 -21.56 -36.95
CA ILE A 178 4.27 -21.10 -37.46
C ILE A 178 3.37 -22.27 -37.82
N SER A 179 3.22 -23.20 -36.88
CA SER A 179 2.01 -24.01 -36.76
C SER A 179 1.08 -23.34 -35.76
N THR A 180 0.43 -22.25 -36.21
CA THR A 180 -0.93 -21.75 -35.88
C THR A 180 -1.00 -20.22 -35.99
N GLY A 181 -1.57 -19.72 -37.11
CA GLY A 181 -2.26 -18.41 -37.11
C GLY A 181 -1.63 -17.20 -37.85
N SER A 182 -1.43 -17.32 -39.16
CA SER A 182 -1.71 -16.31 -40.21
C SER A 182 -1.46 -14.79 -40.00
N SER A 183 -0.54 -14.25 -40.82
CA SER A 183 -0.73 -13.20 -41.86
C SER A 183 -1.04 -11.75 -41.49
N LEU A 184 -0.12 -10.84 -41.83
CA LEU A 184 -0.38 -9.40 -42.04
C LEU A 184 0.48 -8.80 -43.17
N THR A 185 0.23 -9.17 -44.42
CA THR A 185 0.38 -8.23 -45.55
C THR A 185 -0.63 -8.54 -46.65
N SER A 186 -1.80 -7.90 -46.61
CA SER A 186 -2.62 -7.65 -47.81
C SER A 186 -3.44 -6.38 -47.57
N GLY A 187 -3.21 -5.37 -48.40
CA GLY A 187 -3.96 -4.12 -48.47
C GLY A 187 -5.36 -4.29 -49.07
N PRO A 188 -6.12 -3.17 -49.19
CA PRO A 188 -7.57 -3.12 -49.00
C PRO A 188 -8.36 -3.38 -50.29
N ASP A 189 -9.56 -3.96 -50.18
CA ASP A 189 -10.84 -3.24 -50.38
C ASP A 189 -12.09 -4.13 -50.26
N LEU A 190 -13.09 -3.54 -49.60
CA LEU A 190 -14.54 -3.53 -49.90
C LEU A 190 -15.27 -4.84 -50.23
N GLU A 191 -16.05 -5.35 -49.26
CA GLU A 191 -17.52 -5.40 -49.30
C GLU A 191 -18.09 -6.21 -48.11
N SER A 192 -19.21 -5.70 -47.57
CA SER A 192 -20.19 -6.37 -46.71
C SER A 192 -19.93 -6.61 -45.21
N CYS A 193 -20.45 -5.62 -44.48
CA CYS A 193 -20.90 -5.55 -43.10
C CYS A 193 -21.71 -6.76 -42.58
N SER A 194 -21.54 -7.08 -41.29
CA SER A 194 -22.66 -7.31 -40.35
C SER A 194 -22.19 -7.32 -38.89
N SER A 195 -22.62 -6.27 -38.18
CA SER A 195 -23.22 -6.32 -36.84
C SER A 195 -22.37 -6.45 -35.57
N GLU A 196 -21.89 -5.30 -35.09
CA GLU A 196 -22.14 -4.66 -33.77
C GLU A 196 -22.44 -5.55 -32.54
N SER A 197 -21.65 -5.35 -31.48
CA SER A 197 -22.13 -5.50 -30.10
C SER A 197 -21.40 -4.51 -29.19
N GLU A 198 -22.20 -3.59 -28.65
CA GLU A 198 -21.81 -2.46 -27.83
C GLU A 198 -21.56 -2.84 -26.36
N MET A 199 -20.65 -2.07 -25.79
CA MET A 199 -20.45 -1.79 -24.37
C MET A 199 -21.74 -1.44 -23.64
N LYS A 200 -22.00 -2.04 -22.46
CA LYS A 200 -22.82 -1.37 -21.44
C LYS A 200 -22.50 -1.78 -20.01
N SER A 201 -22.08 -0.77 -19.24
CA SER A 201 -22.03 -0.75 -17.79
C SER A 201 -23.43 -0.74 -17.16
N GLN A 202 -23.43 -1.06 -15.86
CA GLN A 202 -24.29 -0.53 -14.79
C GLN A 202 -25.53 -1.32 -14.33
N ILE A 203 -25.54 -1.48 -12.99
CA ILE A 203 -26.66 -1.60 -12.04
C ILE A 203 -27.23 -3.02 -11.87
N ILE A 204 -27.30 -3.48 -10.61
CA ILE A 204 -28.50 -4.07 -9.99
C ILE A 204 -28.33 -4.10 -8.45
N GLN A 205 -29.36 -3.58 -7.77
CA GLN A 205 -29.67 -3.72 -6.34
C GLN A 205 -30.28 -5.13 -6.04
N ALA A 206 -30.14 -5.61 -4.80
CA ALA A 206 -30.68 -6.87 -4.27
C ALA A 206 -32.21 -6.81 -3.94
N PRO A 207 -32.87 -7.78 -3.22
CA PRO A 207 -32.62 -9.20 -2.89
C PRO A 207 -33.90 -10.10 -3.18
N PRO A 208 -34.09 -11.38 -2.69
CA PRO A 208 -34.43 -11.68 -1.27
C PRO A 208 -33.97 -13.05 -0.66
N THR A 209 -33.81 -13.06 0.68
CA THR A 209 -34.02 -14.09 1.76
C THR A 209 -33.95 -15.60 1.44
N LYS A 210 -33.31 -16.49 2.22
CA LYS A 210 -33.48 -16.75 3.67
C LYS A 210 -32.50 -17.85 4.17
N ASN A 211 -32.20 -17.83 5.48
CA ASN A 211 -31.62 -18.90 6.35
C ASN A 211 -30.10 -19.16 6.23
N GLN A 212 -29.31 -19.44 7.27
CA GLN A 212 -29.40 -19.47 8.74
C GLN A 212 -27.95 -19.73 9.25
N ALA A 213 -27.61 -19.20 10.44
CA ALA A 213 -26.64 -19.67 11.45
C ALA A 213 -25.20 -20.07 11.02
N SER A 214 -24.13 -19.41 11.48
CA SER A 214 -23.53 -19.37 12.84
C SER A 214 -22.41 -20.41 13.05
N ASN A 215 -21.22 -19.87 13.38
CA ASN A 215 -20.18 -20.41 14.28
C ASN A 215 -19.07 -21.37 13.80
N GLN A 216 -17.85 -20.97 14.20
CA GLN A 216 -16.69 -21.78 14.64
C GLN A 216 -15.99 -22.61 13.54
N ALA A 217 -14.70 -22.89 13.59
CA ALA A 217 -13.51 -22.40 14.29
C ALA A 217 -12.34 -22.96 13.45
N ALA A 218 -11.27 -22.19 13.26
CA ALA A 218 -10.08 -22.70 12.58
C ALA A 218 -9.27 -23.55 13.56
N GLU A 219 -9.31 -24.87 13.36
CA GLU A 219 -8.46 -25.85 14.03
C GLU A 219 -7.22 -26.11 13.15
N TRP A 220 -6.09 -26.21 13.83
CA TRP A 220 -4.76 -26.31 13.28
C TRP A 220 -4.51 -27.72 12.76
N GLU A 221 -3.90 -27.87 11.59
CA GLU A 221 -3.08 -29.04 11.30
C GLU A 221 -1.72 -28.63 10.75
N GLN A 222 -0.75 -29.36 11.26
CA GLN A 222 0.67 -29.14 11.35
C GLN A 222 1.29 -30.17 10.42
N GLU A 223 1.97 -29.72 9.35
CA GLU A 223 2.82 -30.61 8.56
C GLU A 223 4.28 -30.24 8.81
N GLU A 224 4.98 -31.19 9.40
CA GLU A 224 6.43 -31.23 9.53
C GLU A 224 7.06 -31.46 8.15
N GLU A 225 8.11 -30.71 7.82
CA GLU A 225 9.17 -31.24 6.98
C GLU A 225 10.55 -30.81 7.50
N GLU A 226 11.36 -31.82 7.78
CA GLU A 226 12.78 -31.77 8.16
C GLU A 226 13.63 -31.98 6.91
N ALA A 227 14.55 -31.06 6.59
CA ALA A 227 15.84 -31.38 5.94
C ALA A 227 16.80 -30.17 5.87
N ALA A 228 17.81 -30.22 6.74
CA ALA A 228 19.22 -29.82 6.60
C ALA A 228 19.71 -29.01 5.37
N SER A 229 20.39 -27.87 5.63
CA SER A 229 21.86 -27.71 5.49
C SER A 229 22.32 -26.24 5.48
N GLU A 230 23.31 -25.97 6.34
CA GLU A 230 24.47 -25.06 6.27
C GLU A 230 24.43 -23.69 5.55
N GLU A 231 24.76 -22.68 6.36
CA GLU A 231 25.77 -21.63 6.09
C GLU A 231 25.58 -20.68 4.89
N SER A 232 24.94 -19.53 5.12
CA SER A 232 25.30 -18.29 4.40
C SER A 232 24.69 -17.01 4.96
N TYR A 233 25.58 -16.15 5.43
CA TYR A 233 25.55 -14.68 5.47
C TYR A 233 24.33 -13.96 6.07
N LYS A 234 24.53 -13.58 7.33
CA LYS A 234 23.84 -12.57 8.12
C LYS A 234 23.75 -11.21 7.40
N PRO A 235 22.55 -10.63 7.19
CA PRO A 235 22.43 -9.19 7.02
C PRO A 235 22.33 -8.53 8.40
N LEU A 236 23.21 -7.55 8.67
CA LEU A 236 23.05 -6.59 9.76
C LEU A 236 21.85 -5.68 9.42
N VAL A 237 20.65 -6.10 9.76
CA VAL A 237 19.52 -5.17 9.86
C VAL A 237 19.60 -4.58 11.26
N GLN A 238 20.00 -3.30 11.34
CA GLN A 238 19.92 -2.55 12.58
C GLN A 238 18.45 -2.47 12.99
N SER A 239 18.10 -3.18 14.05
CA SER A 239 16.85 -2.96 14.78
C SER A 239 16.82 -1.51 15.24
N ASP A 240 15.89 -0.72 14.70
CA ASP A 240 15.41 0.47 15.39
C ASP A 240 14.36 0.01 16.39
N GLU A 241 14.83 -0.51 17.53
CA GLU A 241 14.01 -0.63 18.73
C GLU A 241 13.90 0.76 19.36
N GLU A 242 12.99 1.58 18.84
CA GLU A 242 12.41 2.65 19.66
C GLU A 242 11.57 1.96 20.73
N ASP A 243 12.21 1.73 21.88
CA ASP A 243 11.59 1.34 23.14
C ASP A 243 10.66 2.48 23.58
N VAL A 244 9.47 2.54 22.97
CA VAL A 244 8.40 3.40 23.47
C VAL A 244 7.93 2.74 24.75
N GLN A 245 8.58 3.09 25.85
CA GLN A 245 8.01 2.98 27.19
C GLN A 245 6.70 3.77 27.20
N ARG A 246 5.62 3.14 26.72
CA ARG A 246 4.25 3.58 26.92
C ARG A 246 3.88 3.16 28.32
N THR A 247 4.43 3.85 29.30
CA THR A 247 3.85 3.83 30.64
C THR A 247 2.47 4.47 30.50
N CYS A 248 1.40 3.66 30.51
CA CYS A 248 0.05 4.20 30.45
C CYS A 248 -0.12 5.20 31.60
N PRO A 249 -0.53 6.45 31.35
CA PRO A 249 -0.78 7.43 32.41
C PRO A 249 -1.77 6.92 33.49
N TRP A 250 -2.65 6.01 33.10
CA TRP A 250 -3.62 5.35 33.98
C TRP A 250 -3.01 4.29 34.92
N LEU A 251 -1.93 3.60 34.51
CA LEU A 251 -1.20 2.68 35.38
C LEU A 251 -0.47 3.44 36.50
N LEU A 252 -0.06 4.69 36.25
CA LEU A 252 0.52 5.58 37.26
C LEU A 252 -0.52 6.02 38.30
N CYS A 253 -1.78 6.24 37.90
CA CYS A 253 -2.83 6.65 38.82
C CYS A 253 -3.24 5.53 39.79
N ARG A 254 -3.13 4.26 39.38
CA ARG A 254 -3.38 3.10 40.27
C ARG A 254 -2.28 2.86 41.31
N THR A 255 -1.05 3.31 41.04
CA THR A 255 0.09 3.13 41.96
C THR A 255 0.25 4.25 42.99
N LEU A 256 -0.43 5.39 42.82
CA LEU A 256 -0.45 6.49 43.79
C LEU A 256 -1.62 6.44 44.78
N ALA A 257 -2.52 5.46 44.67
CA ALA A 257 -3.70 5.30 45.51
C ALA A 257 -3.60 4.15 46.54
N HIS A 258 -2.42 3.54 46.69
CA HIS A 258 -2.12 2.53 47.71
C HIS A 258 -0.87 2.92 48.51
#